data_AF-A0A524HN72-F1
#
_entry.id   AF-A0A524HN72-F1
#
_cell.length_a   1.000
_cell.length_b   1.000
_cell.length_c   1.000
_cell.angle_alpha   90.00
_cell.angle_beta   90.00
_cell.angle_gamma   90.00
#
_symmetry.space_group_name_H-M   'P 1'
#
loop_
_entity.id
_entity.type
_entity.pdbx_description
1 polymer ?
#
loop_
_entity_poly.entity_id
_entity_poly.type
_entity_poly.pdbx_seq_one_letter_code
_entity_poly.pdbx_strand_id
1 'polypeptide(L)'
;IEPTGEDFVTVHHELGHNFYQRAYKQQPFLFQNGANDGFHEAVGDAIALAITPEYLQRVVLLEGPVPGAEGDIPLLLRQAMDKVAFLPWGLLVDKWRWQVFDGRITAANANAGWWKIRREYQGVSEPLPRSEADFDPGAKYHVPGNTPYARYFLARILQFQFYRGLCREAGYAGPLHRCTFFGNKAAGTRLAAMLESGQSRPWQETLYAATGERQMDAGAMAEYFAPLKQWLEEQNRGKPVGW
;
A
#
# COMPACT_ATOMS: atom_id res chain seq x y z
N ILE A 1 8.66 -17.01 18.68
CA ILE A 1 8.62 -16.14 17.49
C ILE A 1 10.06 -15.89 17.13
N GLU A 2 10.49 -16.33 15.95
CA GLU A 2 11.81 -15.98 15.42
C GLU A 2 11.70 -14.57 14.82
N PRO A 3 12.52 -13.60 15.25
CA PRO A 3 12.42 -12.24 14.73
C PRO A 3 12.93 -12.17 13.29
N THR A 4 12.06 -11.78 12.36
CA THR A 4 12.43 -11.57 10.95
C THR A 4 12.34 -10.09 10.56
N GLY A 5 12.97 -9.71 9.45
CA GLY A 5 12.80 -8.36 8.88
C GLY A 5 11.36 -8.09 8.44
N GLU A 6 10.61 -9.13 8.06
CA GLU A 6 9.19 -9.06 7.75
C GLU A 6 8.35 -8.75 9.00
N ASP A 7 8.63 -9.42 10.12
CA ASP A 7 7.99 -9.12 11.40
C ASP A 7 8.29 -7.69 11.87
N PHE A 8 9.54 -7.24 11.68
CA PHE A 8 9.93 -5.87 12.04
C PHE A 8 9.11 -4.82 11.28
N VAL A 9 8.93 -5.00 9.97
CA VAL A 9 8.08 -4.14 9.14
C VAL A 9 6.61 -4.25 9.55
N THR A 10 6.12 -5.47 9.79
CA THR A 10 4.74 -5.73 10.20
C THR A 10 4.42 -5.05 11.53
N VAL A 11 5.31 -5.14 12.51
CA VAL A 11 5.15 -4.45 13.80
C VAL A 11 5.06 -2.93 13.61
N HIS A 12 5.83 -2.34 12.69
CA HIS A 12 5.69 -0.90 12.38
C HIS A 12 4.34 -0.57 11.74
N HIS A 13 3.86 -1.42 10.83
CA HIS A 13 2.54 -1.29 10.23
C HIS A 13 1.44 -1.32 11.32
N GLU A 14 1.44 -2.35 12.16
CA GLU A 14 0.42 -2.52 13.22
C GLU A 14 0.50 -1.44 14.31
N LEU A 15 1.70 -0.96 14.64
CA LEU A 15 1.86 0.21 15.51
C LEU A 15 1.28 1.47 14.88
N GLY A 16 1.33 1.61 13.55
CA GLY A 16 0.65 2.68 12.81
C GLY A 16 -0.86 2.73 13.13
N HIS A 17 -1.54 1.59 13.13
CA HIS A 17 -2.95 1.49 13.53
C HIS A 17 -3.17 1.95 14.98
N ASN A 18 -2.35 1.45 15.90
CA ASN A 18 -2.44 1.83 17.32
C ASN A 18 -2.22 3.34 17.54
N PHE A 19 -1.25 3.94 16.84
CA PHE A 19 -0.99 5.37 16.94
C PHE A 19 -2.11 6.20 16.32
N TYR A 20 -2.71 5.74 15.21
CA TYR A 20 -3.88 6.40 14.62
C TYR A 20 -5.05 6.39 15.60
N GLN A 21 -5.39 5.21 16.16
CA GLN A 21 -6.43 5.04 17.17
C GLN A 21 -6.20 5.93 18.40
N ARG A 22 -4.96 6.01 18.86
CA ARG A 22 -4.59 6.88 19.99
C ARG A 22 -4.76 8.36 19.65
N ALA A 23 -4.48 8.78 18.42
CA ALA A 23 -4.51 10.18 18.02
C ALA A 23 -5.94 10.73 17.97
N TYR A 24 -6.87 10.02 17.31
CA TYR A 24 -8.26 10.47 17.20
C TYR A 24 -9.12 10.13 18.44
N LYS A 25 -8.56 9.59 19.52
CA LYS A 25 -9.33 9.13 20.70
C LYS A 25 -10.21 10.21 21.35
N GLN A 26 -9.90 11.49 21.10
CA GLN A 26 -10.67 12.63 21.60
C GLN A 26 -11.79 13.08 20.66
N GLN A 27 -11.87 12.52 19.45
CA GLN A 27 -12.98 12.76 18.54
C GLN A 27 -14.27 12.18 19.13
N PRO A 28 -15.45 12.76 18.82
CA PRO A 28 -16.74 12.12 19.07
C PRO A 28 -16.75 10.69 18.54
N PHE A 29 -17.43 9.79 19.23
CA PHE A 29 -17.41 8.34 18.94
C PHE A 29 -17.60 8.00 17.46
N LEU A 30 -18.54 8.68 16.77
CA LEU A 30 -18.81 8.46 15.35
C LEU A 30 -17.68 8.90 14.40
N PHE A 31 -16.71 9.68 14.87
CA PHE A 31 -15.57 10.16 14.10
C PHE A 31 -14.25 9.47 14.47
N GLN A 32 -14.28 8.45 15.33
CA GLN A 32 -13.10 7.66 15.75
C GLN A 32 -12.73 6.59 14.73
N ASN A 33 -12.44 7.01 13.50
CA ASN A 33 -11.98 6.14 12.41
C ASN A 33 -11.07 6.93 11.47
N GLY A 34 -10.45 6.27 10.49
CA GLY A 34 -9.71 6.92 9.42
C GLY A 34 -10.62 7.78 8.54
N ALA A 35 -10.05 8.78 7.87
CA ALA A 35 -10.81 9.72 7.05
C ALA A 35 -11.59 9.01 5.92
N ASN A 36 -11.04 7.92 5.38
CA ASN A 36 -11.76 6.89 4.64
C ASN A 36 -11.09 5.51 4.85
N ASP A 37 -11.69 4.46 4.30
CA ASP A 37 -11.24 3.06 4.42
C ASP A 37 -9.75 2.83 4.08
N GLY A 38 -9.16 3.61 3.17
CA GLY A 38 -7.76 3.48 2.76
C GLY A 38 -6.75 4.17 3.69
N PHE A 39 -7.18 5.11 4.53
CA PHE A 39 -6.27 5.90 5.37
C PHE A 39 -5.61 5.05 6.46
N HIS A 40 -6.36 4.17 7.13
CA HIS A 40 -5.83 3.35 8.22
C HIS A 40 -4.67 2.48 7.74
N GLU A 41 -4.91 1.70 6.68
CA GLU A 41 -3.92 0.82 6.07
C GLU A 41 -2.73 1.59 5.47
N ALA A 42 -2.97 2.80 4.94
CA ALA A 42 -1.91 3.62 4.34
C ALA A 42 -0.92 4.19 5.36
N VAL A 43 -1.34 4.48 6.60
CA VAL A 43 -0.48 5.08 7.62
C VAL A 43 0.63 4.11 8.03
N GLY A 44 0.26 2.88 8.39
CA GLY A 44 1.23 1.84 8.75
C GLY A 44 2.23 1.58 7.63
N ASP A 45 1.73 1.45 6.40
CA ASP A 45 2.57 1.23 5.23
C ASP A 45 3.48 2.43 4.89
N ALA A 46 3.00 3.68 5.05
CA ALA A 46 3.83 4.87 4.81
C ALA A 46 4.98 4.98 5.82
N ILE A 47 4.75 4.57 7.07
CA ILE A 47 5.81 4.47 8.10
C ILE A 47 6.79 3.36 7.73
N ALA A 48 6.29 2.20 7.27
CA ALA A 48 7.13 1.10 6.82
C ALA A 48 8.06 1.48 5.65
N LEU A 49 7.61 2.34 4.72
CA LEU A 49 8.47 2.86 3.64
C LEU A 49 9.66 3.69 4.17
N ALA A 50 9.58 4.26 5.37
CA ALA A 50 10.68 5.00 6.00
C ALA A 50 11.72 4.10 6.68
N ILE A 51 11.52 2.78 6.68
CA ILE A 51 12.50 1.76 7.12
C ILE A 51 13.50 1.55 5.97
N THR A 52 14.34 2.56 5.75
CA THR A 52 15.40 2.55 4.74
C THR A 52 16.72 2.01 5.32
N PRO A 53 17.72 1.69 4.48
CA PRO A 53 19.06 1.37 4.98
C PRO A 53 19.67 2.49 5.85
N GLU A 54 19.37 3.76 5.58
CA GLU A 54 19.76 4.89 6.43
C GLU A 54 19.09 4.81 7.82
N TYR A 55 17.80 4.51 7.87
CA TYR A 55 17.10 4.28 9.14
C TYR A 55 17.72 3.10 9.90
N LEU A 56 17.94 1.95 9.24
CA LEU A 56 18.50 0.74 9.86
C LEU A 56 19.90 0.99 10.41
N GLN A 57 20.73 1.80 9.73
CA GLN A 57 22.02 2.21 10.26
C GLN A 57 21.87 3.06 11.53
N ARG A 58 20.93 4.03 11.53
CA ARG A 58 20.68 4.92 12.68
C ARG A 58 20.13 4.17 13.91
N VAL A 59 19.44 3.05 13.72
CA VAL A 59 18.94 2.20 14.82
C VAL A 59 19.84 1.00 15.12
N VAL A 60 21.05 0.95 14.55
CA VAL A 60 22.06 -0.10 14.81
C VAL A 60 21.58 -1.51 14.40
N LEU A 61 20.83 -1.59 13.30
CA LEU A 61 20.37 -2.85 12.68
C LEU A 61 21.02 -3.15 11.32
N LEU A 62 21.81 -2.21 10.78
CA LEU A 62 22.65 -2.41 9.60
C LEU A 62 24.12 -2.29 9.99
N GLU A 63 24.89 -3.36 9.81
CA GLU A 63 26.33 -3.35 9.95
C GLU A 63 26.98 -2.81 8.65
N GLY A 64 27.82 -1.79 8.77
CA GLY A 64 28.54 -1.19 7.64
C GLY A 64 27.88 0.05 7.04
N PRO A 65 28.38 0.52 5.88
CA PRO A 65 27.89 1.73 5.22
C PRO A 65 26.51 1.52 4.59
N VAL A 66 25.72 2.59 4.53
CA VAL A 66 24.50 2.64 3.71
C VAL A 66 24.86 2.36 2.25
N PRO A 67 24.20 1.40 1.56
CA PRO A 67 24.48 1.11 0.16
C PRO A 67 24.31 2.34 -0.75
N GLY A 68 25.17 2.45 -1.77
CA GLY A 68 25.07 3.49 -2.79
C GLY A 68 23.98 3.20 -3.81
N ALA A 69 23.95 3.94 -4.92
CA ALA A 69 22.95 3.83 -5.98
C ALA A 69 22.87 2.43 -6.59
N GLU A 70 23.97 1.68 -6.57
CA GLU A 70 24.07 0.30 -7.03
C GLU A 70 23.16 -0.67 -6.25
N GLY A 71 22.79 -0.35 -5.01
CA GLY A 71 21.89 -1.14 -4.17
C GLY A 71 20.40 -0.88 -4.41
N ASP A 72 20.04 0.15 -5.18
CA ASP A 72 18.63 0.59 -5.28
C ASP A 72 17.76 -0.41 -6.05
N ILE A 73 18.25 -0.95 -7.17
CA ILE A 73 17.43 -1.80 -8.05
C ILE A 73 16.95 -3.08 -7.35
N PRO A 74 17.80 -3.86 -6.65
CA PRO A 74 17.33 -5.04 -5.90
C PRO A 74 16.31 -4.71 -4.81
N LEU A 75 16.51 -3.60 -4.07
CA LEU A 75 15.59 -3.16 -3.02
C LEU A 75 14.24 -2.71 -3.60
N LEU A 76 14.28 -1.89 -4.66
CA LEU A 76 13.09 -1.45 -5.37
C LEU A 76 12.34 -2.63 -6.00
N LEU A 77 13.04 -3.61 -6.59
CA LEU A 77 12.41 -4.80 -7.15
C LEU A 77 11.69 -5.61 -6.07
N ARG A 78 12.34 -5.81 -4.91
CA ARG A 78 11.71 -6.47 -3.75
C ARG A 78 10.48 -5.71 -3.28
N GLN A 79 10.55 -4.38 -3.19
CA GLN A 79 9.39 -3.54 -2.85
C GLN A 79 8.29 -3.61 -3.92
N ALA A 80 8.63 -3.64 -5.20
CA ALA A 80 7.65 -3.71 -6.29
C ALA A 80 6.91 -5.06 -6.30
N MET A 81 7.60 -6.16 -5.96
CA MET A 81 6.97 -7.47 -5.80
C MET A 81 5.90 -7.49 -4.70
N ASP A 82 6.05 -6.69 -3.65
CA ASP A 82 5.02 -6.54 -2.61
C ASP A 82 3.97 -5.50 -3.01
N LYS A 83 4.40 -4.29 -3.40
CA LYS A 83 3.52 -3.13 -3.57
C LYS A 83 2.86 -3.07 -4.94
N VAL A 84 3.65 -3.17 -6.02
CA VAL A 84 3.16 -3.03 -7.41
C VAL A 84 2.41 -4.29 -7.84
N ALA A 85 2.98 -5.48 -7.60
CA ALA A 85 2.35 -6.74 -7.99
C ALA A 85 1.03 -7.00 -7.24
N PHE A 86 0.83 -6.37 -6.07
CA PHE A 86 -0.43 -6.42 -5.33
C PHE A 86 -1.54 -5.59 -5.97
N LEU A 87 -1.24 -4.50 -6.68
CA LEU A 87 -2.28 -3.56 -7.17
C LEU A 87 -3.42 -4.23 -7.95
N PRO A 88 -3.16 -5.14 -8.92
CA PRO A 88 -4.24 -5.76 -9.64
C PRO A 88 -5.07 -6.69 -8.74
N TRP A 89 -4.44 -7.37 -7.77
CA TRP A 89 -5.13 -8.16 -6.76
C TRP A 89 -6.01 -7.30 -5.84
N GLY A 90 -5.47 -6.19 -5.33
CA GLY A 90 -6.21 -5.24 -4.50
C GLY A 90 -7.47 -4.69 -5.18
N LEU A 91 -7.42 -4.54 -6.51
CA LEU A 91 -8.55 -4.07 -7.31
C LEU A 91 -9.55 -5.19 -7.66
N LEU A 92 -9.06 -6.36 -8.07
CA LEU A 92 -9.92 -7.39 -8.66
C LEU A 92 -10.88 -8.04 -7.67
N VAL A 93 -10.50 -8.13 -6.38
CA VAL A 93 -11.31 -8.82 -5.37
C VAL A 93 -12.66 -8.13 -5.20
N ASP A 94 -12.66 -6.81 -5.03
CA ASP A 94 -13.90 -6.05 -4.93
C ASP A 94 -14.56 -5.82 -6.29
N LYS A 95 -13.82 -5.77 -7.41
CA LYS A 95 -14.47 -5.82 -8.74
C LYS A 95 -15.30 -7.09 -8.93
N TRP A 96 -14.81 -8.24 -8.49
CA TRP A 96 -15.57 -9.49 -8.51
C TRP A 96 -16.79 -9.39 -7.58
N ARG A 97 -16.62 -8.94 -6.32
CA ARG A 97 -17.73 -8.78 -5.37
C ARG A 97 -18.80 -7.81 -5.86
N TRP A 98 -18.41 -6.68 -6.45
CA TRP A 98 -19.36 -5.71 -7.00
C TRP A 98 -20.15 -6.31 -8.16
N GLN A 99 -19.50 -7.09 -9.02
CA GLN A 99 -20.19 -7.81 -10.09
C GLN A 99 -21.12 -8.91 -9.57
N VAL A 100 -20.81 -9.51 -8.42
CA VAL A 100 -21.75 -10.41 -7.72
C VAL A 100 -22.93 -9.63 -7.16
N PHE A 101 -22.67 -8.50 -6.48
CA PHE A 101 -23.72 -7.69 -5.85
C PHE A 101 -24.66 -7.01 -6.84
N ASP A 102 -24.18 -6.64 -8.03
CA ASP A 102 -25.00 -6.05 -9.09
C ASP A 102 -25.57 -7.08 -10.09
N GLY A 103 -25.35 -8.37 -9.84
CA GLY A 103 -25.95 -9.48 -10.58
C GLY A 103 -25.29 -9.83 -11.91
N ARG A 104 -24.20 -9.16 -12.32
CA ARG A 104 -23.42 -9.57 -13.51
C ARG A 104 -22.74 -10.94 -13.35
N ILE A 105 -22.33 -11.27 -12.12
CA ILE A 105 -21.88 -12.60 -11.71
C ILE A 105 -22.96 -13.20 -10.81
N THR A 106 -23.38 -14.41 -11.14
CA THR A 106 -24.39 -15.19 -10.43
C THR A 106 -23.74 -16.41 -9.78
N ALA A 107 -24.50 -17.15 -8.95
CA ALA A 107 -24.03 -18.41 -8.40
C ALA A 107 -23.67 -19.45 -9.48
N ALA A 108 -24.25 -19.36 -10.69
CA ALA A 108 -23.98 -20.29 -11.79
C ALA A 108 -22.68 -19.99 -12.56
N ASN A 109 -21.99 -18.89 -12.26
CA ASN A 109 -20.74 -18.51 -12.92
C ASN A 109 -19.77 -17.78 -11.98
N ALA A 110 -19.87 -18.02 -10.67
CA ALA A 110 -19.12 -17.33 -9.64
C ALA A 110 -17.62 -17.58 -9.79
N ASN A 111 -17.23 -18.84 -9.98
CA ASN A 111 -15.84 -19.25 -10.08
C ASN A 111 -15.23 -18.94 -11.46
N ALA A 112 -16.00 -19.15 -12.54
CA ALA A 112 -15.61 -18.73 -13.88
C ALA A 112 -15.41 -17.20 -13.96
N GLY A 113 -16.30 -16.42 -13.34
CA GLY A 113 -16.20 -14.97 -13.24
C GLY A 113 -14.95 -14.53 -12.47
N TRP A 114 -14.63 -15.23 -11.38
CA TRP A 114 -13.40 -15.00 -10.61
C TRP A 114 -12.14 -15.18 -11.47
N TRP A 115 -11.99 -16.33 -12.14
CA TRP A 115 -10.82 -16.60 -12.96
C TRP A 115 -10.73 -15.72 -14.21
N LYS A 116 -11.86 -15.31 -14.79
CA LYS A 116 -11.89 -14.31 -15.86
C LYS A 116 -11.24 -13.00 -15.42
N ILE A 117 -11.65 -12.47 -14.27
CA ILE A 117 -11.10 -11.21 -13.75
C ILE A 117 -9.63 -11.39 -13.32
N ARG A 118 -9.26 -12.54 -12.74
CA ARG A 118 -7.85 -12.82 -12.40
C ARG A 118 -6.95 -12.82 -13.63
N ARG A 119 -7.37 -13.45 -14.74
CA ARG A 119 -6.63 -13.41 -16.00
C ARG A 119 -6.56 -11.99 -16.55
N GLU A 120 -7.67 -11.24 -16.55
CA GLU A 120 -7.72 -9.87 -17.07
C GLU A 120 -6.78 -8.91 -16.32
N TYR A 121 -6.74 -8.96 -14.99
CA TYR A 121 -6.00 -7.98 -14.19
C TYR A 121 -4.59 -8.44 -13.80
N GLN A 122 -4.39 -9.74 -13.53
CA GLN A 122 -3.09 -10.26 -13.06
C GLN A 122 -2.30 -11.06 -14.09
N GLY A 123 -2.94 -11.56 -15.15
CA GLY A 123 -2.26 -12.46 -16.09
C GLY A 123 -1.97 -13.84 -15.52
N VAL A 124 -2.76 -14.29 -14.55
CA VAL A 124 -2.62 -15.60 -13.92
C VAL A 124 -3.80 -16.49 -14.26
N SER A 125 -3.52 -17.77 -14.50
CA SER A 125 -4.53 -18.80 -14.71
C SER A 125 -4.52 -19.83 -13.57
N GLU A 126 -5.63 -20.53 -13.47
CA GLU A 126 -5.81 -21.72 -12.68
C GLU A 126 -4.79 -22.80 -13.10
N PRO A 127 -4.07 -23.43 -12.16
CA PRO A 127 -3.11 -24.50 -12.49
C PRO A 127 -3.79 -25.84 -12.78
N LEU A 128 -5.06 -25.99 -12.39
CA LEU A 128 -5.90 -27.16 -12.62
C LEU A 128 -7.28 -26.70 -13.11
N PRO A 129 -7.99 -27.52 -13.90
CA PRO A 129 -9.36 -27.22 -14.29
C PRO A 129 -10.24 -26.93 -13.06
N ARG A 130 -11.01 -25.85 -13.12
CA ARG A 130 -11.97 -25.47 -12.09
C ARG A 130 -13.39 -25.54 -12.63
N SER A 131 -14.34 -25.70 -11.73
CA SER A 131 -15.77 -25.73 -12.03
C SER A 131 -16.54 -24.83 -11.06
N GLU A 132 -17.86 -24.76 -11.21
CA GLU A 132 -18.75 -24.08 -10.25
C GLU A 132 -19.06 -24.95 -9.01
N ALA A 133 -18.52 -26.18 -8.95
CA ALA A 133 -18.46 -26.92 -7.68
C ALA A 133 -17.35 -26.38 -6.76
N ASP A 134 -16.40 -25.61 -7.30
CA ASP A 134 -15.39 -24.88 -6.55
C ASP A 134 -15.86 -23.47 -6.18
N PHE A 135 -15.27 -22.88 -5.15
CA PHE A 135 -15.49 -21.48 -4.77
C PHE A 135 -14.19 -20.80 -4.34
N ASP A 136 -13.30 -20.57 -5.31
CA ASP A 136 -11.97 -19.99 -5.11
C ASP A 136 -11.94 -18.62 -4.45
N PRO A 137 -12.85 -17.67 -4.76
CA PRO A 137 -12.88 -16.42 -4.01
C PRO A 137 -13.13 -16.64 -2.51
N GLY A 138 -13.85 -17.72 -2.13
CA GLY A 138 -14.09 -18.08 -0.73
C GLY A 138 -12.83 -18.51 0.03
N ALA A 139 -11.76 -18.90 -0.66
CA ALA A 139 -10.48 -19.24 -0.02
C ALA A 139 -9.67 -18.01 0.40
N LYS A 140 -10.09 -16.79 0.04
CA LYS A 140 -9.48 -15.54 0.52
C LYS A 140 -10.27 -15.01 1.71
N TYR A 141 -9.69 -15.05 2.92
CA TYR A 141 -10.26 -14.59 4.20
C TYR A 141 -11.29 -13.43 4.12
N HIS A 142 -10.95 -12.35 3.42
CA HIS A 142 -11.79 -11.15 3.33
C HIS A 142 -13.14 -11.37 2.66
N VAL A 143 -13.26 -12.38 1.78
CA VAL A 143 -14.52 -12.73 1.11
C VAL A 143 -15.51 -13.36 2.11
N PRO A 144 -15.24 -14.52 2.77
CA PRO A 144 -16.14 -15.06 3.78
C PRO A 144 -16.20 -14.20 5.06
N GLY A 145 -15.13 -13.47 5.39
CA GLY A 145 -15.09 -12.51 6.50
C GLY A 145 -15.82 -11.18 6.23
N ASN A 146 -16.50 -11.05 5.08
CA ASN A 146 -17.25 -9.88 4.63
C ASN A 146 -16.52 -8.53 4.84
N THR A 147 -15.21 -8.52 4.63
CA THR A 147 -14.37 -7.33 4.79
C THR A 147 -14.13 -6.68 3.41
N PRO A 148 -14.52 -5.41 3.18
CA PRO A 148 -14.20 -4.69 1.94
C PRO A 148 -12.71 -4.76 1.58
N TYR A 149 -12.38 -4.97 0.30
CA TYR A 149 -10.99 -5.16 -0.13
C TYR A 149 -10.38 -3.95 -0.86
N ALA A 150 -11.21 -3.09 -1.44
CA ALA A 150 -10.78 -1.88 -2.13
C ALA A 150 -9.94 -0.97 -1.23
N ARG A 151 -10.13 -1.04 0.09
CA ARG A 151 -9.29 -0.37 1.10
C ARG A 151 -7.80 -0.59 0.89
N TYR A 152 -7.38 -1.81 0.55
CA TYR A 152 -5.96 -2.12 0.35
C TYR A 152 -5.43 -1.54 -0.97
N PHE A 153 -6.25 -1.48 -2.02
CA PHE A 153 -5.88 -0.81 -3.27
C PHE A 153 -5.68 0.70 -3.06
N LEU A 154 -6.65 1.34 -2.37
CA LEU A 154 -6.57 2.76 -2.03
C LEU A 154 -5.36 3.05 -1.13
N ALA A 155 -5.14 2.20 -0.12
CA ALA A 155 -4.00 2.32 0.78
C ALA A 155 -2.65 2.17 0.06
N ARG A 156 -2.60 1.34 -0.98
CA ARG A 156 -1.40 1.16 -1.81
C ARG A 156 -1.04 2.42 -2.59
N ILE A 157 -2.02 3.24 -2.96
CA ILE A 157 -1.77 4.56 -3.58
C ILE A 157 -1.43 5.60 -2.51
N LEU A 158 -2.28 5.69 -1.48
CA LEU A 158 -2.17 6.70 -0.42
C LEU A 158 -0.86 6.62 0.36
N GLN A 159 -0.32 5.42 0.61
CA GLN A 159 0.93 5.28 1.36
C GLN A 159 2.10 6.03 0.70
N PHE A 160 2.19 6.02 -0.64
CA PHE A 160 3.25 6.74 -1.34
C PHE A 160 2.99 8.25 -1.35
N GLN A 161 1.72 8.69 -1.43
CA GLN A 161 1.39 10.12 -1.32
C GLN A 161 1.71 10.66 0.08
N PHE A 162 1.33 9.92 1.13
CA PHE A 162 1.68 10.27 2.51
C PHE A 162 3.18 10.32 2.70
N TYR A 163 3.87 9.27 2.27
CA TYR A 163 5.33 9.19 2.34
C TYR A 163 6.00 10.36 1.62
N ARG A 164 5.60 10.68 0.39
CA ARG A 164 6.09 11.84 -0.37
C ARG A 164 5.84 13.16 0.36
N GLY A 165 4.64 13.35 0.91
CA GLY A 165 4.29 14.53 1.69
C GLY A 165 5.17 14.69 2.94
N LEU A 166 5.39 13.61 3.68
CA LEU A 166 6.23 13.58 4.87
C LEU A 166 7.72 13.78 4.55
N CYS A 167 8.21 13.22 3.46
CA CYS A 167 9.58 13.43 2.97
C CYS A 167 9.84 14.89 2.59
N ARG A 168 8.88 15.51 1.88
CA ARG A 168 8.94 16.94 1.54
C ARG A 168 8.90 17.81 2.80
N GLU A 169 8.02 17.50 3.76
CA GLU A 169 7.98 18.18 5.06
C GLU A 169 9.29 18.03 5.84
N ALA A 170 9.93 16.87 5.73
CA ALA A 170 11.23 16.63 6.34
C ALA A 170 12.39 17.38 5.65
N GLY A 171 12.13 18.08 4.53
CA GLY A 171 13.13 18.79 3.74
C GLY A 171 14.00 17.88 2.88
N TYR A 172 13.58 16.63 2.65
CA TYR A 172 14.34 15.68 1.86
C TYR A 172 14.22 15.99 0.35
N ALA A 173 15.36 16.16 -0.32
CA ALA A 173 15.44 16.52 -1.74
C ALA A 173 16.04 15.43 -2.64
N GLY A 174 16.35 14.25 -2.08
CA GLY A 174 16.93 13.13 -2.82
C GLY A 174 15.87 12.24 -3.50
N PRO A 175 16.29 11.09 -4.05
CA PRO A 175 15.38 10.11 -4.63
C PRO A 175 14.37 9.61 -3.59
N LEU A 176 13.07 9.67 -3.92
CA LEU A 176 11.99 9.44 -2.96
C LEU A 176 12.17 8.11 -2.21
N HIS A 177 12.56 7.03 -2.89
CA HIS A 177 12.74 5.70 -2.30
C HIS A 177 13.85 5.57 -1.25
N ARG A 178 14.68 6.60 -1.08
CA ARG A 178 15.75 6.65 -0.08
C ARG A 178 15.38 7.48 1.14
N CYS A 179 14.27 8.20 1.11
CA CYS A 179 13.88 9.10 2.18
C CYS A 179 13.62 8.34 3.50
N THR A 180 14.13 8.88 4.61
CA THR A 180 13.58 8.57 5.92
C THR A 180 13.31 9.86 6.67
N PHE A 181 12.11 9.99 7.23
CA PHE A 181 11.74 11.11 8.10
C PHE A 181 11.94 10.76 9.59
N PHE A 182 12.71 9.71 9.89
CA PHE A 182 12.99 9.29 11.27
C PHE A 182 13.65 10.41 12.08
N GLY A 183 13.03 10.76 13.21
CA GLY A 183 13.47 11.84 14.08
C GLY A 183 13.10 13.26 13.61
N ASN A 184 12.41 13.42 12.49
CA ASN A 184 11.98 14.73 12.01
C ASN A 184 10.67 15.17 12.69
N LYS A 185 10.76 16.24 13.50
CA LYS A 185 9.60 16.76 14.25
C LYS A 185 8.54 17.40 13.36
N ALA A 186 8.92 18.06 12.27
CA ALA A 186 7.97 18.71 11.38
C ALA A 186 7.08 17.69 10.66
N ALA A 187 7.70 16.63 10.11
CA ALA A 187 6.98 15.49 9.52
C ALA A 187 6.08 14.80 10.58
N GLY A 188 6.58 14.62 11.80
CA GLY A 188 5.80 14.08 12.91
C GLY A 188 4.57 14.92 13.27
N THR A 189 4.71 16.25 13.35
CA THR A 189 3.59 17.18 13.60
C THR A 189 2.55 17.12 12.48
N ARG A 190 3.00 17.08 11.22
CA ARG A 190 2.11 16.96 10.05
C ARG A 190 1.35 15.63 10.07
N LEU A 191 2.04 14.52 10.35
CA LEU A 191 1.41 13.21 10.51
C LEU A 191 0.38 13.24 11.65
N ALA A 192 0.75 13.74 12.83
CA ALA A 192 -0.15 13.82 13.98
C ALA A 192 -1.44 14.60 13.67
N ALA A 193 -1.35 15.75 13.01
CA ALA A 193 -2.53 16.53 12.62
C ALA A 193 -3.48 15.73 11.70
N MET A 194 -2.94 14.94 10.77
CA MET A 194 -3.74 14.04 9.93
C MET A 194 -4.43 12.96 10.76
N LEU A 195 -3.70 12.33 11.70
CA LEU A 195 -4.22 11.25 12.53
C LEU A 195 -5.30 11.74 13.51
N GLU A 196 -5.09 12.91 14.13
CA GLU A 196 -6.01 13.52 15.09
C GLU A 196 -7.35 13.91 14.46
N SER A 197 -7.38 14.20 13.15
CA SER A 197 -8.60 14.53 12.41
C SER A 197 -9.64 13.41 12.45
N GLY A 198 -9.22 12.14 12.58
CA GLY A 198 -10.11 10.98 12.44
C GLY A 198 -11.00 11.10 11.20
N GLN A 199 -12.31 10.90 11.37
CA GLN A 199 -13.32 11.07 10.33
C GLN A 199 -14.12 12.38 10.49
N SER A 200 -13.59 13.37 11.21
CA SER A 200 -14.31 14.64 11.48
C SER A 200 -14.39 15.60 10.28
N ARG A 201 -13.69 15.30 9.20
CA ARG A 201 -13.59 16.13 7.99
C ARG A 201 -13.74 15.27 6.73
N PRO A 202 -14.17 15.84 5.59
CA PRO A 202 -14.05 15.18 4.30
C PRO A 202 -12.60 14.72 4.06
N TRP A 203 -12.41 13.50 3.59
CA TRP A 203 -11.08 12.90 3.46
C TRP A 203 -10.12 13.72 2.57
N GLN A 204 -10.64 14.48 1.60
CA GLN A 204 -9.85 15.35 0.74
C GLN A 204 -9.19 16.49 1.52
N GLU A 205 -9.83 16.99 2.58
CA GLU A 205 -9.26 18.02 3.46
C GLU A 205 -8.15 17.42 4.34
N THR A 206 -8.38 16.24 4.90
CA THR A 206 -7.38 15.50 5.67
C THR A 206 -6.18 15.12 4.80
N LEU A 207 -6.40 14.67 3.56
CA LEU A 207 -5.33 14.39 2.58
C LEU A 207 -4.51 15.66 2.29
N TYR A 208 -5.19 16.80 2.07
CA TYR A 208 -4.52 18.05 1.76
C TYR A 208 -3.67 18.55 2.93
N ALA A 209 -4.15 18.44 4.16
CA ALA A 209 -3.35 18.77 5.34
C ALA A 209 -2.09 17.89 5.44
N ALA A 210 -2.20 16.60 5.09
CA ALA A 210 -1.10 15.65 5.17
C ALA A 210 -0.09 15.77 4.01
N THR A 211 -0.52 16.12 2.81
CA THR A 211 0.29 15.97 1.58
C THR A 211 0.41 17.25 0.74
N GLY A 212 -0.49 18.21 0.92
CA GLY A 212 -0.69 19.33 0.01
C GLY A 212 -1.53 19.00 -1.23
N GLU A 213 -2.04 17.77 -1.36
CA GLU A 213 -2.81 17.29 -2.50
C GLU A 213 -4.26 16.98 -2.07
N ARG A 214 -5.25 17.25 -2.95
CA ARG A 214 -6.68 16.99 -2.64
C ARG A 214 -7.23 15.70 -3.27
N GLN A 215 -6.47 15.11 -4.19
CA GLN A 215 -6.88 13.94 -4.95
C GLN A 215 -5.92 12.80 -4.69
N MET A 216 -6.42 11.57 -4.76
CA MET A 216 -5.54 10.42 -4.79
C MET A 216 -4.74 10.42 -6.10
N ASP A 217 -3.43 10.29 -5.98
CA ASP A 217 -2.46 10.41 -7.06
C ASP A 217 -1.49 9.21 -7.02
N ALA A 218 -1.51 8.40 -8.07
CA ALA A 218 -0.53 7.33 -8.25
C ALA A 218 0.85 7.85 -8.67
N GLY A 219 0.99 9.15 -8.96
CA GLY A 219 2.25 9.79 -9.30
C GLY A 219 3.33 9.63 -8.24
N ALA A 220 2.97 9.63 -6.94
CA ALA A 220 3.94 9.40 -5.86
C ALA A 220 4.55 7.98 -5.90
N MET A 221 3.73 6.98 -6.24
CA MET A 221 4.19 5.61 -6.42
C MET A 221 5.06 5.47 -7.68
N ALA A 222 4.65 6.11 -8.77
CA ALA A 222 5.44 6.15 -10.01
C ALA A 222 6.81 6.82 -9.82
N GLU A 223 6.87 7.90 -9.04
CA GLU A 223 8.09 8.59 -8.64
C GLU A 223 9.00 7.68 -7.80
N TYR A 224 8.44 6.99 -6.80
CA TYR A 224 9.18 6.05 -5.94
C TYR A 224 9.84 4.92 -6.75
N PHE A 225 9.12 4.35 -7.73
CA PHE A 225 9.61 3.23 -8.54
C PHE A 225 10.27 3.66 -9.86
N ALA A 226 10.47 4.96 -10.11
CA ALA A 226 11.00 5.45 -11.38
C ALA A 226 12.33 4.80 -11.80
N PRO A 227 13.34 4.62 -10.92
CA PRO A 227 14.59 3.96 -11.29
C PRO A 227 14.37 2.49 -11.70
N LEU A 228 13.50 1.78 -10.98
CA LEU A 228 13.17 0.39 -11.30
C LEU A 228 12.41 0.28 -12.62
N LYS A 229 11.46 1.18 -12.87
CA LYS A 229 10.69 1.20 -14.11
C LYS A 229 11.63 1.35 -15.32
N GLN A 230 12.56 2.30 -15.27
CA GLN A 230 13.56 2.48 -16.32
C GLN A 230 14.39 1.20 -16.52
N TRP A 231 14.89 0.62 -15.43
CA TRP A 231 15.66 -0.62 -15.50
C TRP A 231 14.85 -1.78 -16.13
N LEU A 232 13.58 -1.96 -15.73
CA LEU A 232 12.70 -3.00 -16.28
C LEU A 232 12.41 -2.79 -17.78
N GLU A 233 12.23 -1.55 -18.23
CA GLU A 233 12.04 -1.22 -19.65
C GLU A 233 13.26 -1.61 -20.49
N GLU A 234 14.46 -1.39 -19.96
CA GLU A 234 15.71 -1.84 -20.58
C GLU A 234 15.81 -3.37 -20.61
N GLN A 235 15.54 -4.05 -19.48
CA GLN A 235 15.62 -5.52 -19.38
C GLN A 235 14.56 -6.26 -20.21
N ASN A 236 13.44 -5.59 -20.52
CA ASN A 236 12.33 -6.17 -21.29
C ASN A 236 12.33 -5.74 -22.76
N ARG A 237 13.36 -5.00 -23.22
CA ARG A 237 13.47 -4.64 -24.64
C ARG A 237 13.47 -5.91 -25.51
N GLY A 238 12.54 -5.96 -26.46
CA GLY A 238 12.37 -7.10 -27.37
C GLY A 238 11.59 -8.29 -26.79
N LYS A 239 11.10 -8.20 -25.56
CA LYS A 239 10.20 -9.21 -24.96
C LYS A 239 8.73 -8.77 -25.12
N PRO A 240 7.78 -9.71 -25.29
CA PRO A 240 6.36 -9.37 -25.28
C PRO A 240 5.96 -8.81 -23.91
N VAL A 241 5.09 -7.78 -23.92
CA VAL A 241 4.52 -7.16 -22.73
C VAL A 241 3.02 -7.43 -22.71
N GLY A 242 2.55 -8.05 -21.64
CA GLY A 242 1.19 -8.56 -21.52
C GLY A 242 1.16 -10.09 -21.55
N TRP A 243 -0.04 -10.65 -21.66
CA TRP A 243 -0.33 -12.08 -21.67
C TRP A 243 -1.52 -12.38 -22.59
#